data_AF-A0A7K4C7Q1-F1
#
_entry.id   AF-A0A7K4C7Q1-F1
#
_cell.length_a   1.000
_cell.length_b   1.000
_cell.length_c   1.000
_cell.angle_alpha   90.00
_cell.angle_beta   90.00
_cell.angle_gamma   90.00
#
_symmetry.space_group_name_H-M   'P 1'
#
loop_
_entity.id
_entity.type
_entity.pdbx_description
1 polymer ?
#
loop_
_entity_poly.entity_id
_entity_poly.type
_entity_poly.pdbx_seq_one_letter_code
_entity_poly.pdbx_strand_id
1 'polypeptide(L)'
;MNFIKEIFDGKKSESSHIQFQKFSKGLFKDKALIKVKCSKDNFTISTTYEFTNDLVREAAEKLKEEKTKVTGAIISTLNLDNEIEFKSKKQFMGVKQYVIEKEMSGNEILNLLNKIPKVLFALSFSFKDVNLKIKAKAPKSAKPKNKDETPKPDFCKLITKDKEFIQEFVFEKSSFKEAEIFHDFLIEDIIIPKELENEKDFSIIREKSLRKGKIIRKALIDGNEIKTEKEFIV
;
A
#
# COMPACT_ATOMS: atom_id res chain seq x y z
N MET A 1 -0.61 9.93 3.78
CA MET A 1 0.47 9.33 4.58
C MET A 1 0.40 7.83 4.44
N ASN A 2 1.52 7.19 4.14
CA ASN A 2 1.55 5.73 4.02
C ASN A 2 1.61 5.04 5.40
N PHE A 3 1.15 3.79 5.44
CA PHE A 3 1.02 3.00 6.66
C PHE A 3 2.34 2.83 7.45
N ILE A 4 3.49 2.82 6.77
CA ILE A 4 4.79 2.70 7.43
C ILE A 4 5.13 3.99 8.16
N LYS A 5 4.96 5.15 7.50
CA LYS A 5 5.20 6.44 8.13
C LYS A 5 4.25 6.68 9.30
N GLU A 6 2.99 6.25 9.21
CA GLU A 6 2.04 6.26 10.33
C GLU A 6 2.60 5.55 11.57
N ILE A 7 3.18 4.37 11.40
CA ILE A 7 3.80 3.62 12.50
C ILE A 7 5.04 4.35 13.05
N PHE A 8 5.91 4.90 12.20
CA PHE A 8 7.09 5.64 12.64
C PHE A 8 6.73 6.91 13.43
N ASP A 9 5.69 7.61 12.99
CA ASP A 9 5.12 8.79 13.65
C ASP A 9 4.29 8.45 14.91
N GLY A 10 4.13 7.16 15.24
CA GLY A 10 3.39 6.71 16.42
C GLY A 10 1.86 6.85 16.30
N LYS A 11 1.33 6.97 15.08
CA LYS A 11 -0.11 7.07 14.83
C LYS A 11 -0.73 5.68 14.73
N LYS A 12 -1.88 5.49 15.39
CA LYS A 12 -2.73 4.33 15.20
C LYS A 12 -3.72 4.63 14.09
N SER A 13 -3.72 3.83 13.04
CA SER A 13 -4.60 4.00 11.89
C SER A 13 -5.23 2.68 11.47
N GLU A 14 -6.47 2.75 11.00
CA GLU A 14 -7.19 1.62 10.45
C GLU A 14 -6.49 1.07 9.19
N SER A 15 -5.84 1.94 8.40
CA SER A 15 -5.01 1.54 7.25
C SER A 15 -3.87 0.61 7.66
N SER A 16 -3.13 0.98 8.71
CA SER A 16 -2.05 0.15 9.25
C SER A 16 -2.60 -1.16 9.80
N HIS A 17 -3.69 -1.12 10.57
CA HIS A 17 -4.35 -2.32 11.08
C HIS A 17 -4.71 -3.30 9.95
N ILE A 18 -5.51 -2.84 8.97
CA ILE A 18 -5.93 -3.63 7.81
C ILE A 18 -4.73 -4.19 7.04
N GLN A 19 -3.69 -3.37 6.85
CA GLN A 19 -2.50 -3.79 6.14
C GLN A 19 -1.78 -4.95 6.85
N PHE A 20 -1.78 -4.96 8.19
CA PHE A 20 -1.09 -5.96 8.99
C PHE A 20 -1.92 -7.23 9.30
N GLN A 21 -3.25 -7.19 9.18
CA GLN A 21 -4.13 -8.36 9.38
C GLN A 21 -3.73 -9.61 8.57
N LYS A 22 -3.09 -9.41 7.42
CA LYS A 22 -2.65 -10.50 6.52
C LYS A 22 -1.41 -11.26 6.98
N PHE A 23 -0.71 -10.79 8.02
CA PHE A 23 0.50 -11.42 8.54
C PHE A 23 0.21 -12.28 9.77
N SER A 24 0.80 -13.48 9.80
CA SER A 24 0.89 -14.33 10.99
C SER A 24 2.12 -13.95 11.82
N LYS A 25 2.36 -14.64 12.95
CA LYS A 25 3.66 -14.58 13.64
C LYS A 25 4.78 -15.01 12.68
N GLY A 26 5.94 -14.37 12.80
CA GLY A 26 7.13 -14.67 12.01
C GLY A 26 7.77 -13.45 11.34
N LEU A 27 8.83 -13.71 10.58
CA LEU A 27 9.59 -12.72 9.84
C LEU A 27 9.20 -12.72 8.36
N PHE A 28 8.77 -11.55 7.87
CA PHE A 28 8.46 -11.30 6.47
C PHE A 28 9.51 -10.35 5.91
N LYS A 29 10.54 -10.91 5.26
CA LYS A 29 11.64 -10.15 4.69
C LYS A 29 11.24 -9.43 3.41
N ASP A 30 11.85 -8.26 3.17
CA ASP A 30 11.72 -7.45 1.96
C ASP A 30 10.25 -7.27 1.53
N LYS A 31 9.38 -7.11 2.53
CA LYS A 31 7.95 -7.26 2.30
C LYS A 31 7.35 -6.04 1.62
N ALA A 32 7.79 -4.86 2.02
CA ALA A 32 7.40 -3.60 1.40
C ALA A 32 8.65 -2.88 0.92
N LEU A 33 8.74 -2.61 -0.38
CA LEU A 33 9.92 -2.00 -0.99
C LEU A 33 9.57 -0.71 -1.70
N ILE A 34 10.48 0.26 -1.61
CA ILE A 34 10.35 1.57 -2.24
C ILE A 34 11.65 1.86 -2.99
N LYS A 35 11.53 2.33 -4.22
CA LYS A 35 12.63 2.90 -4.98
C LYS A 35 12.24 4.29 -5.46
N VAL A 36 13.03 5.29 -5.09
CA VAL A 36 12.80 6.68 -5.47
C VAL A 36 13.97 7.20 -6.28
N LYS A 37 13.66 7.86 -7.40
CA LYS A 37 14.64 8.59 -8.22
C LYS A 37 14.22 10.03 -8.39
N CYS A 38 15.17 10.93 -8.18
CA CYS A 38 15.03 12.36 -8.41
C CYS A 38 15.76 12.73 -9.70
N SER A 39 15.05 13.31 -10.66
CA SER A 39 15.61 13.73 -11.95
C SER A 39 15.06 15.08 -12.35
N LYS A 40 15.94 16.11 -12.33
CA LYS A 40 15.55 17.51 -12.54
C LYS A 40 14.45 17.88 -11.54
N ASP A 41 13.26 18.20 -12.03
CA ASP A 41 12.10 18.58 -11.22
C ASP A 41 11.13 17.42 -10.94
N ASN A 42 11.38 16.24 -11.52
CA ASN A 42 10.49 15.10 -11.40
C ASN A 42 11.04 14.07 -10.40
N PHE A 43 10.12 13.51 -9.65
CA PHE A 43 10.34 12.39 -8.77
C PHE A 43 9.62 11.17 -9.31
N THR A 44 10.29 10.02 -9.28
CA THR A 44 9.69 8.73 -9.62
C THR A 44 9.75 7.82 -8.40
N ILE A 45 8.59 7.45 -7.85
CA ILE A 45 8.45 6.45 -6.80
C ILE A 45 8.00 5.15 -7.47
N SER A 46 8.71 4.05 -7.21
CA SER A 46 8.29 2.70 -7.62
C SER A 46 8.21 1.83 -6.37
N THR A 47 7.12 1.08 -6.21
CA THR A 47 6.88 0.31 -4.97
C THR A 47 6.34 -1.08 -5.25
N THR A 48 6.42 -1.94 -4.24
CA THR A 48 5.65 -3.19 -4.20
C THR A 48 4.17 -2.93 -3.91
N TYR A 49 3.33 -3.95 -4.05
CA TYR A 49 1.87 -3.80 -3.99
C TYR A 49 1.35 -3.34 -2.63
N GLU A 50 2.15 -3.46 -1.57
CA GLU A 50 1.81 -3.08 -0.20
C GLU A 50 1.38 -1.61 -0.10
N PHE A 51 1.87 -0.73 -0.97
CA PHE A 51 1.56 0.71 -0.99
C PHE A 51 0.45 1.09 -1.98
N THR A 52 -0.20 0.11 -2.61
CA THR A 52 -1.19 0.36 -3.69
C THR A 52 -2.30 1.30 -3.23
N ASN A 53 -2.97 0.98 -2.12
CA ASN A 53 -4.10 1.77 -1.64
C ASN A 53 -3.66 3.15 -1.13
N ASP A 54 -2.50 3.24 -0.47
CA ASP A 54 -1.94 4.50 0.01
C ASP A 54 -1.62 5.45 -1.15
N LEU A 55 -1.00 4.95 -2.21
CA LEU A 55 -0.69 5.75 -3.41
C LEU A 55 -1.97 6.22 -4.12
N VAL A 56 -2.99 5.37 -4.21
CA VAL A 56 -4.29 5.77 -4.78
C VAL A 56 -4.95 6.83 -3.91
N ARG A 57 -4.94 6.65 -2.58
CA ARG A 57 -5.50 7.60 -1.62
C ARG A 57 -4.83 8.97 -1.74
N GLU A 58 -3.50 9.02 -1.65
CA GLU A 58 -2.74 10.27 -1.71
C GLU A 58 -2.90 10.99 -3.06
N ALA A 59 -2.93 10.24 -4.16
CA ALA A 59 -3.21 10.82 -5.47
C ALA A 59 -4.66 11.35 -5.57
N ALA A 60 -5.63 10.64 -5.01
CA ALA A 60 -7.03 11.07 -5.00
C ALA A 60 -7.26 12.30 -4.10
N GLU A 61 -6.60 12.40 -2.94
CA GLU A 61 -6.61 13.56 -2.06
C GLU A 61 -6.12 14.83 -2.76
N LYS A 62 -5.13 14.71 -3.65
CA LYS A 62 -4.63 15.84 -4.46
C LYS A 62 -5.54 16.18 -5.64
N LEU A 63 -6.23 15.18 -6.19
CA LEU A 63 -7.20 15.36 -7.28
C LEU A 63 -8.48 16.08 -6.82
N LYS A 64 -8.94 15.82 -5.58
CA LYS A 64 -10.13 16.47 -4.97
C LYS A 64 -11.40 16.30 -5.83
N GLU A 65 -12.03 17.40 -6.25
CA GLU A 65 -13.25 17.38 -7.08
C GLU A 65 -12.96 17.29 -8.59
N GLU A 66 -11.71 17.45 -9.01
CA GLU A 66 -11.36 17.35 -10.43
C GLU A 66 -11.56 15.92 -10.92
N LYS A 67 -12.10 15.78 -12.14
CA LYS A 67 -12.27 14.46 -12.77
C LYS A 67 -11.10 14.11 -13.65
N THR A 68 -10.75 12.83 -13.66
CA THR A 68 -9.79 12.27 -14.61
C THR A 68 -10.24 10.90 -15.08
N LYS A 69 -9.71 10.45 -16.21
CA LYS A 69 -9.90 9.08 -16.68
C LYS A 69 -9.15 8.12 -15.75
N VAL A 70 -9.92 7.32 -15.01
CA VAL A 70 -9.41 6.26 -14.15
C VAL A 70 -9.49 4.93 -14.89
N THR A 71 -8.38 4.20 -14.90
CA THR A 71 -8.28 2.86 -15.48
C THR A 71 -7.69 1.88 -14.48
N GLY A 72 -7.90 0.58 -14.67
CA GLY A 72 -7.24 -0.46 -13.89
C GLY A 72 -8.22 -1.47 -13.34
N ALA A 73 -8.01 -1.93 -12.10
CA ALA A 73 -8.93 -2.87 -11.48
C ALA A 73 -9.03 -2.76 -9.97
N ILE A 74 -10.22 -3.07 -9.45
CA ILE A 74 -10.47 -3.33 -8.04
C ILE A 74 -10.45 -4.85 -7.84
N ILE A 75 -9.59 -5.35 -6.95
CA ILE A 75 -9.31 -6.79 -6.79
C ILE A 75 -9.71 -7.24 -5.38
N SER A 76 -10.63 -8.19 -5.31
CA SER A 76 -11.23 -8.65 -4.05
C SER A 76 -11.58 -10.14 -4.07
N THR A 77 -11.67 -10.76 -2.90
CA THR A 77 -12.36 -12.05 -2.72
C THR A 77 -13.86 -11.86 -2.44
N LEU A 78 -14.27 -10.67 -1.97
CA LEU A 78 -15.66 -10.29 -1.72
C LEU A 78 -16.43 -10.11 -3.03
N ASN A 79 -17.75 -10.23 -2.98
CA ASN A 79 -18.62 -9.85 -4.10
C ASN A 79 -18.94 -8.35 -4.00
N LEU A 80 -18.60 -7.59 -5.04
CA LEU A 80 -18.78 -6.13 -5.12
C LEU A 80 -19.76 -5.71 -6.22
N ASP A 81 -20.54 -6.64 -6.79
CA ASP A 81 -21.35 -6.39 -7.99
C ASP A 81 -22.37 -5.24 -7.81
N ASN A 82 -22.86 -5.04 -6.58
CA ASN A 82 -23.78 -3.96 -6.22
C ASN A 82 -23.10 -2.79 -5.48
N GLU A 83 -21.79 -2.87 -5.26
CA GLU A 83 -21.03 -1.90 -4.47
C GLU A 83 -20.26 -0.91 -5.34
N ILE A 84 -19.88 -1.33 -6.55
CA ILE A 84 -19.09 -0.56 -7.49
C ILE A 84 -19.62 -0.73 -8.91
N GLU A 85 -19.50 0.33 -9.70
CA GLU A 85 -19.72 0.29 -11.14
C GLU A 85 -18.42 -0.10 -11.85
N PHE A 86 -18.48 -1.06 -12.79
CA PHE A 86 -17.31 -1.59 -13.48
C PHE A 86 -17.61 -1.94 -14.94
N LYS A 87 -16.58 -1.89 -15.78
CA LYS A 87 -16.67 -2.20 -17.23
C LYS A 87 -16.79 -3.70 -17.50
N SER A 88 -16.03 -4.51 -16.76
CA SER A 88 -16.06 -5.97 -16.87
C SER A 88 -15.53 -6.64 -15.60
N LYS A 89 -15.87 -7.91 -15.39
CA LYS A 89 -15.44 -8.71 -14.25
C LYS A 89 -14.71 -9.95 -14.74
N LYS A 90 -13.51 -10.20 -14.21
CA LYS A 90 -12.77 -11.46 -14.37
C LYS A 90 -12.75 -12.18 -13.03
N GLN A 91 -12.81 -13.51 -13.03
CA GLN A 91 -12.72 -14.30 -11.81
C GLN A 91 -11.78 -15.48 -12.00
N PHE A 92 -10.90 -15.71 -11.03
CA PHE A 92 -10.00 -16.86 -11.00
C PHE A 92 -9.77 -17.30 -9.55
N MET A 93 -10.02 -18.58 -9.25
CA MET A 93 -9.82 -19.16 -7.91
C MET A 93 -10.43 -18.32 -6.77
N GLY A 94 -11.65 -17.82 -6.95
CA GLY A 94 -12.35 -16.99 -5.95
C GLY A 94 -11.93 -15.52 -5.91
N VAL A 95 -10.79 -15.16 -6.50
CA VAL A 95 -10.35 -13.77 -6.68
C VAL A 95 -11.12 -13.14 -7.85
N LYS A 96 -11.79 -12.03 -7.58
CA LYS A 96 -12.55 -11.23 -8.54
C LYS A 96 -11.78 -9.97 -8.87
N GLN A 97 -11.68 -9.68 -10.15
CA GLN A 97 -11.03 -8.50 -10.71
C GLN A 97 -12.08 -7.68 -11.46
N TYR A 98 -12.47 -6.56 -10.87
CA TYR A 98 -13.42 -5.60 -11.39
C TYR A 98 -12.67 -4.54 -12.21
N VAL A 99 -12.77 -4.61 -13.53
CA VAL A 99 -12.07 -3.70 -14.44
C VAL A 99 -12.78 -2.34 -14.44
N ILE A 100 -12.03 -1.30 -14.11
CA ILE A 100 -12.51 0.08 -14.07
C ILE A 100 -11.96 0.81 -15.30
N GLU A 101 -12.85 1.49 -16.01
CA GLU A 101 -12.50 2.45 -17.06
C GLU A 101 -13.61 3.49 -17.14
N LYS A 102 -13.48 4.58 -16.37
CA LYS A 102 -14.44 5.67 -16.35
C LYS A 102 -13.81 6.97 -15.82
N GLU A 103 -14.52 8.07 -15.95
CA GLU A 103 -14.14 9.31 -15.26
C GLU A 103 -14.55 9.23 -13.80
N MET A 104 -13.65 9.66 -12.91
CA MET A 104 -13.92 9.79 -11.48
C MET A 104 -13.21 11.02 -10.92
N SER A 105 -13.80 11.64 -9.91
CA SER A 105 -13.14 12.62 -9.06
C SER A 105 -12.30 11.94 -7.96
N GLY A 106 -11.40 12.71 -7.36
CA GLY A 106 -10.65 12.28 -6.17
C GLY A 106 -11.59 11.86 -5.04
N ASN A 107 -12.65 12.64 -4.79
CA ASN A 107 -13.62 12.33 -3.74
C ASN A 107 -14.42 11.05 -4.01
N GLU A 108 -14.78 10.76 -5.27
CA GLU A 108 -15.39 9.49 -5.64
C GLU A 108 -14.46 8.30 -5.35
N ILE A 109 -13.16 8.42 -5.65
CA ILE A 109 -12.16 7.39 -5.36
C ILE A 109 -11.99 7.20 -3.84
N LEU A 110 -11.90 8.30 -3.09
CA LEU A 110 -11.76 8.27 -1.63
C LEU A 110 -12.98 7.64 -0.95
N ASN A 111 -14.19 7.94 -1.44
CA ASN A 111 -15.41 7.32 -0.94
C ASN A 111 -15.38 5.80 -1.11
N LEU A 112 -14.91 5.29 -2.26
CA LEU A 112 -14.76 3.85 -2.46
C LEU A 112 -13.71 3.25 -1.52
N LEU A 113 -12.54 3.89 -1.38
CA LEU A 113 -11.49 3.44 -0.47
C LEU A 113 -11.97 3.36 0.99
N ASN A 114 -12.80 4.30 1.42
CA ASN A 114 -13.36 4.33 2.77
C ASN A 114 -14.48 3.29 2.94
N LYS A 115 -15.28 3.05 1.90
CA LYS A 115 -16.40 2.09 1.94
C LYS A 115 -15.92 0.63 1.96
N ILE A 116 -14.85 0.31 1.23
CA ILE A 116 -14.33 -1.06 1.11
C ILE A 116 -12.79 -1.12 1.31
N PRO A 117 -12.28 -0.73 2.49
CA PRO A 117 -10.85 -0.49 2.71
C PRO A 117 -9.97 -1.74 2.63
N LYS A 118 -10.56 -2.94 2.81
CA LYS A 118 -9.88 -4.24 2.73
C LYS A 118 -9.57 -4.70 1.29
N VAL A 119 -10.08 -3.97 0.29
CA VAL A 119 -9.96 -4.34 -1.12
C VAL A 119 -8.73 -3.66 -1.75
N LEU A 120 -8.09 -4.32 -2.72
CA LEU A 120 -6.96 -3.74 -3.43
C LEU A 120 -7.43 -2.86 -4.60
N PHE A 121 -7.09 -1.58 -4.55
CA PHE A 121 -7.40 -0.60 -5.60
C PHE A 121 -6.23 -0.44 -6.56
N ALA A 122 -6.09 -1.34 -7.54
CA ALA A 122 -5.06 -1.23 -8.57
C ALA A 122 -5.49 -0.25 -9.69
N LEU A 123 -5.70 1.01 -9.30
CA LEU A 123 -6.15 2.09 -10.16
C LEU A 123 -4.98 2.93 -10.69
N SER A 124 -5.08 3.34 -11.95
CA SER A 124 -4.11 4.18 -12.66
C SER A 124 -4.83 5.39 -13.22
N PHE A 125 -4.27 6.57 -12.99
CA PHE A 125 -4.80 7.84 -13.46
C PHE A 125 -3.71 8.90 -13.49
N SER A 126 -3.96 9.99 -14.22
CA SER A 126 -3.02 11.10 -14.34
C SER A 126 -3.77 12.42 -14.35
N PHE A 127 -3.20 13.43 -13.72
CA PHE A 127 -3.75 14.78 -13.63
C PHE A 127 -2.63 15.74 -13.28
N LYS A 128 -2.59 16.92 -13.90
CA LYS A 128 -1.52 17.92 -13.69
C LYS A 128 -0.13 17.26 -13.77
N ASP A 129 0.68 17.42 -12.72
CA ASP A 129 2.03 16.86 -12.62
C ASP A 129 2.06 15.43 -12.02
N VAL A 130 0.91 14.82 -11.73
CA VAL A 130 0.80 13.48 -11.13
C VAL A 130 0.47 12.43 -12.19
N ASN A 131 1.27 11.37 -12.23
CA ASN A 131 1.02 10.19 -13.06
C ASN A 131 1.19 8.91 -12.23
N LEU A 132 0.06 8.31 -11.83
CA LEU A 132 0.02 7.07 -11.09
C LEU A 132 -0.31 5.90 -12.02
N LYS A 133 0.59 4.92 -12.07
CA LYS A 133 0.41 3.66 -12.80
C LYS A 133 0.55 2.49 -11.85
N ILE A 134 -0.46 1.62 -11.84
CA ILE A 134 -0.49 0.42 -11.01
C ILE A 134 -0.84 -0.77 -11.89
N LYS A 135 -0.13 -1.89 -11.71
CA LYS A 135 -0.43 -3.12 -12.45
C LYS A 135 -1.83 -3.63 -12.07
N ALA A 136 -2.76 -3.62 -13.02
CA ALA A 136 -4.13 -4.08 -12.85
C ALA A 136 -4.26 -5.62 -12.80
N LYS A 137 -3.62 -6.24 -11.81
CA LYS A 137 -3.63 -7.69 -11.57
C LYS A 137 -3.47 -8.00 -10.09
N ALA A 138 -3.98 -9.15 -9.67
CA ALA A 138 -3.74 -9.64 -8.32
C ALA A 138 -2.21 -9.71 -8.04
N PRO A 139 -1.75 -9.22 -6.88
CA PRO A 139 -0.36 -9.32 -6.51
C PRO A 139 -0.02 -10.80 -6.37
N LYS A 140 1.05 -11.21 -7.04
CA LYS A 140 1.61 -12.54 -6.80
C LYS A 140 2.35 -12.45 -5.48
N SER A 141 2.23 -13.49 -4.64
CA SER A 141 3.19 -13.65 -3.55
C SER A 141 4.57 -13.56 -4.17
N ALA A 142 5.39 -12.63 -3.68
CA ALA A 142 6.76 -12.49 -4.09
C ALA A 142 7.54 -13.70 -3.52
N LYS A 143 7.30 -14.89 -4.10
CA LYS A 143 8.19 -16.01 -3.95
C LYS A 143 9.39 -15.67 -4.83
N PRO A 144 10.56 -15.45 -4.24
CA PRO A 144 11.73 -15.13 -5.05
C PRO A 144 12.03 -16.36 -5.92
N LYS A 145 12.47 -16.15 -7.17
CA LYS A 145 12.74 -17.28 -8.09
C LYS A 145 13.90 -18.13 -7.57
N ASN A 146 14.80 -17.51 -6.81
CA ASN A 146 15.91 -18.10 -6.07
C ASN A 146 15.88 -17.57 -4.62
N LYS A 147 16.51 -18.26 -3.66
CA LYS A 147 16.48 -17.85 -2.23
C LYS A 147 17.02 -16.44 -1.94
N ASP A 148 17.77 -15.84 -2.86
CA ASP A 148 18.49 -14.57 -2.67
C ASP A 148 18.01 -13.42 -3.58
N GLU A 149 16.92 -13.59 -4.35
CA GLU A 149 16.44 -12.53 -5.24
C GLU A 149 15.45 -11.59 -4.52
N THR A 150 15.86 -10.37 -4.21
CA THR A 150 14.97 -9.34 -3.67
C THR A 150 13.89 -8.98 -4.70
N PRO A 151 12.60 -8.91 -4.30
CA PRO A 151 11.52 -8.53 -5.21
C PRO A 151 11.77 -7.15 -5.85
N LYS A 152 11.43 -6.99 -7.14
CA LYS A 152 11.52 -5.69 -7.80
C LYS A 152 10.32 -4.81 -7.38
N PRO A 153 10.54 -3.57 -6.91
CA PRO A 153 9.46 -2.63 -6.57
C PRO A 153 8.88 -1.99 -7.84
N ASP A 154 8.18 -2.78 -8.66
CA ASP A 154 7.67 -2.36 -9.96
C ASP A 154 6.14 -2.53 -10.11
N PHE A 155 5.44 -2.73 -8.99
CA PHE A 155 3.99 -2.96 -9.00
C PHE A 155 3.21 -1.65 -9.14
N CYS A 156 3.63 -0.63 -8.38
CA CYS A 156 3.15 0.75 -8.52
C CYS A 156 4.29 1.63 -9.02
N LYS A 157 3.94 2.64 -9.81
CA LYS A 157 4.84 3.70 -10.26
C LYS A 157 4.10 5.03 -10.21
N LEU A 158 4.63 5.96 -9.44
CA LEU A 158 4.17 7.34 -9.38
C LEU A 158 5.26 8.25 -9.95
N ILE A 159 4.88 9.16 -10.83
CA ILE A 159 5.71 10.30 -11.24
C ILE A 159 5.02 11.56 -10.75
N THR A 160 5.76 12.44 -10.06
CA THR A 160 5.25 13.71 -9.55
C THR A 160 6.35 14.76 -9.43
N LYS A 161 5.99 16.04 -9.39
CA LYS A 161 6.89 17.15 -8.98
C LYS A 161 6.73 17.52 -7.50
N ASP A 162 5.79 16.87 -6.82
CA ASP A 162 5.43 17.17 -5.44
C ASP A 162 6.45 16.56 -4.46
N LYS A 163 7.21 17.44 -3.80
CA LYS A 163 8.22 17.07 -2.81
C LYS A 163 7.61 16.51 -1.52
N GLU A 164 6.43 16.99 -1.12
CA GLU A 164 5.76 16.50 0.09
C GLU A 164 5.40 15.03 -0.08
N PHE A 165 4.93 14.66 -1.28
CA PHE A 165 4.67 13.26 -1.63
C PHE A 165 5.91 12.39 -1.40
N ILE A 166 7.10 12.88 -1.73
CA ILE A 166 8.35 12.11 -1.58
C ILE A 166 8.76 11.95 -0.12
N GLN A 167 8.59 12.99 0.67
CA GLN A 167 8.95 12.99 2.09
C GLN A 167 8.10 11.99 2.90
N GLU A 168 6.92 11.63 2.40
CA GLU A 168 6.12 10.56 3.00
C GLU A 168 6.80 9.18 2.86
N PHE A 169 7.53 8.94 1.76
CA PHE A 169 8.18 7.64 1.49
C PHE A 169 9.65 7.61 1.91
N VAL A 170 10.35 8.74 1.81
CA VAL A 170 11.77 8.90 2.19
C VAL A 170 11.86 10.02 3.22
N PHE A 171 11.76 9.65 4.49
CA PHE A 171 11.75 10.60 5.61
C PHE A 171 13.10 10.72 6.33
N GLU A 172 14.10 9.94 5.95
CA GLU A 172 15.45 9.99 6.52
C GLU A 172 16.27 11.17 5.99
N LYS A 173 16.00 11.61 4.76
CA LYS A 173 16.78 12.65 4.09
C LYS A 173 15.88 13.44 3.14
N SER A 174 15.87 14.76 3.29
CA SER A 174 15.02 15.65 2.50
C SER A 174 15.51 15.90 1.06
N SER A 175 16.80 15.62 0.78
CA SER A 175 17.41 15.80 -0.54
C SER A 175 18.32 14.62 -0.88
N PHE A 176 18.09 14.01 -2.04
CA PHE A 176 18.85 12.86 -2.55
C PHE A 176 18.64 12.73 -4.06
N LYS A 177 19.48 11.91 -4.72
CA LYS A 177 19.31 11.55 -6.13
C LYS A 177 18.59 10.22 -6.30
N GLU A 178 18.94 9.23 -5.49
CA GLU A 178 18.32 7.91 -5.49
C GLU A 178 18.23 7.35 -4.07
N ALA A 179 17.10 6.69 -3.78
CA ALA A 179 16.86 5.99 -2.54
C ALA A 179 16.24 4.62 -2.82
N GLU A 180 16.75 3.58 -2.17
CA GLU A 180 16.15 2.25 -2.12
C GLU A 180 15.86 1.89 -0.68
N ILE A 181 14.61 1.53 -0.38
CA ILE A 181 14.18 1.28 0.98
C ILE A 181 13.51 -0.08 1.07
N PHE A 182 13.95 -0.83 2.06
CA PHE A 182 13.55 -2.20 2.35
C PHE A 182 12.90 -2.24 3.73
N HIS A 183 11.79 -2.97 3.83
CA HIS A 183 11.09 -3.17 5.09
C HIS A 183 10.90 -4.65 5.35
N ASP A 184 11.46 -5.11 6.47
CA ASP A 184 11.11 -6.39 7.04
C ASP A 184 10.04 -6.17 8.11
N PHE A 185 9.05 -7.05 8.14
CA PHE A 185 8.05 -7.09 9.20
C PHE A 185 8.33 -8.28 10.09
N LEU A 186 8.69 -8.03 11.35
CA LEU A 186 8.74 -9.07 12.37
C LEU A 186 7.45 -8.98 13.19
N ILE A 187 6.60 -9.99 13.08
CA ILE A 187 5.40 -10.13 13.88
C ILE A 187 5.70 -11.08 15.02
N GLU A 188 5.75 -10.55 16.24
CA GLU A 188 6.12 -11.28 17.45
C GLU A 188 4.88 -11.89 18.10
N ASP A 189 3.79 -11.14 18.12
CA ASP A 189 2.55 -11.57 18.77
C ASP A 189 1.28 -11.13 18.06
N ILE A 190 0.19 -11.84 18.35
CA ILE A 190 -1.17 -11.51 17.94
C ILE A 190 -1.97 -11.31 19.22
N ILE A 191 -2.38 -10.07 19.47
CA ILE A 191 -3.15 -9.70 20.65
C ILE A 191 -4.63 -9.80 20.28
N ILE A 192 -5.35 -10.67 20.99
CA ILE A 192 -6.81 -10.74 20.91
C ILE A 192 -7.36 -9.75 21.95
N PRO A 193 -8.06 -8.69 21.55
CA PRO A 193 -8.72 -7.78 22.49
C PRO A 193 -9.66 -8.53 23.45
N LYS A 194 -9.69 -8.12 24.73
CA LYS A 194 -10.51 -8.77 25.76
C LYS A 194 -12.01 -8.82 25.41
N GLU A 195 -12.51 -7.81 24.70
CA GLU A 195 -13.88 -7.75 24.21
C GLU A 195 -14.26 -8.91 23.27
N LEU A 196 -13.28 -9.65 22.75
CA LEU A 196 -13.48 -10.80 21.87
C LEU A 196 -13.28 -12.15 22.57
N GLU A 197 -13.05 -12.17 23.88
CA GLU A 197 -12.78 -13.42 24.62
C GLU A 197 -13.93 -14.43 24.51
N ASN A 198 -15.16 -13.94 24.37
CA ASN A 198 -16.36 -14.77 24.19
C ASN A 198 -16.84 -14.83 22.73
N GLU A 199 -16.15 -14.19 21.79
CA GLU A 199 -16.48 -14.27 20.36
C GLU A 199 -16.20 -15.69 19.85
N LYS A 200 -17.11 -16.23 19.04
CA LYS A 200 -17.00 -17.58 18.46
C LYS A 200 -16.71 -17.53 16.96
N ASP A 201 -16.96 -16.40 16.31
CA ASP A 201 -16.59 -16.21 14.92
C ASP A 201 -15.10 -15.92 14.79
N PHE A 202 -14.34 -16.95 14.41
CA PHE A 202 -12.91 -16.85 14.16
C PHE A 202 -12.52 -15.79 13.12
N SER A 203 -13.42 -15.45 12.19
CA SER A 203 -13.20 -14.38 11.22
C SER A 203 -13.16 -13.04 11.93
N ILE A 204 -14.13 -12.77 12.80
CA ILE A 204 -14.20 -11.53 13.60
C ILE A 204 -12.98 -11.43 14.53
N ILE A 205 -12.64 -12.53 15.22
CA ILE A 205 -11.45 -12.57 16.09
C ILE A 205 -10.20 -12.22 15.29
N ARG A 206 -9.99 -12.88 14.14
CA ARG A 206 -8.80 -12.66 13.31
C ARG A 206 -8.71 -11.22 12.81
N GLU A 207 -9.82 -10.66 12.35
CA GLU A 207 -9.89 -9.31 11.79
C GLU A 207 -9.58 -8.27 12.86
N LYS A 208 -10.19 -8.38 14.04
CA LYS A 208 -10.03 -7.40 15.12
C LYS A 208 -8.78 -7.63 15.99
N SER A 209 -8.09 -8.74 15.82
CA SER A 209 -6.83 -9.00 16.54
C SER A 209 -5.73 -8.06 16.08
N LEU A 210 -4.97 -7.51 17.02
CA LEU A 210 -3.85 -6.63 16.76
C LEU A 210 -2.57 -7.44 16.53
N ARG A 211 -1.69 -6.95 15.67
CA ARG A 211 -0.34 -7.45 15.46
C ARG A 211 0.62 -6.61 16.28
N LYS A 212 1.40 -7.27 17.12
CA LYS A 212 2.51 -6.68 17.87
C LYS A 212 3.82 -7.15 17.27
N GLY A 213 4.73 -6.20 17.04
CA GLY A 213 6.05 -6.53 16.53
C GLY A 213 6.86 -5.31 16.17
N LYS A 214 7.75 -5.45 15.18
CA LYS A 214 8.62 -4.38 14.72
C LYS A 214 8.77 -4.32 13.20
N ILE A 215 8.88 -3.10 12.69
CA ILE A 215 9.35 -2.84 11.32
C ILE A 215 10.85 -2.59 11.39
N ILE A 216 11.61 -3.35 10.61
CA ILE A 216 13.03 -3.11 10.37
C ILE A 216 13.13 -2.43 9.02
N ARG A 217 13.52 -1.15 9.01
CA ARG A 217 13.61 -0.32 7.82
C ARG A 217 15.08 -0.07 7.49
N LYS A 218 15.48 -0.48 6.29
CA LYS A 218 16.83 -0.24 5.73
C LYS A 218 16.69 0.70 4.54
N ALA A 219 17.29 1.87 4.62
CA ALA A 219 17.33 2.86 3.56
C ALA A 219 18.74 2.99 3.00
N LEU A 220 18.90 2.81 1.70
CA LEU A 220 20.13 3.07 0.94
C LEU A 220 19.92 4.35 0.14
N ILE A 221 20.50 5.46 0.60
CA ILE A 221 20.28 6.80 0.03
C ILE A 221 21.62 7.38 -0.45
N ASP A 222 21.74 7.61 -1.75
CA ASP A 222 22.99 8.06 -2.41
C ASP A 222 24.22 7.21 -2.00
N GLY A 223 24.02 5.90 -1.82
CA GLY A 223 25.07 4.95 -1.41
C GLY A 223 25.29 4.84 0.11
N ASN A 224 24.63 5.66 0.93
CA ASN A 224 24.72 5.56 2.39
C ASN A 224 23.61 4.69 2.94
N GLU A 225 23.96 3.74 3.80
CA GLU A 225 23.01 2.86 4.46
C GLU A 225 22.58 3.41 5.82
N ILE A 226 21.27 3.47 6.05
CA ILE A 226 20.63 3.87 7.30
C ILE A 226 19.69 2.74 7.69
N LYS A 227 19.83 2.23 8.92
CA LYS A 227 18.94 1.20 9.46
C LYS A 227 18.21 1.74 10.67
N THR A 228 16.88 1.62 10.68
CA THR A 228 16.02 2.00 11.80
C THR A 228 15.07 0.88 12.13
N GLU A 229 14.69 0.76 13.41
CA GLU A 229 13.70 -0.20 13.88
C GLU A 229 12.61 0.56 14.64
N LYS A 230 11.35 0.15 14.45
CA LYS A 230 10.20 0.74 15.13
C LYS A 230 9.25 -0.36 15.59
N GLU A 231 9.01 -0.40 16.90
CA GLU A 231 7.99 -1.26 17.49
C GLU A 231 6.58 -0.72 17.21
N PHE A 232 5.61 -1.63 17.08
CA PHE A 232 4.23 -1.29 16.84
C PHE A 232 3.25 -2.28 17.48
N ILE A 233 2.03 -1.79 17.69
CA ILE A 233 0.83 -2.60 17.93
C ILE A 233 -0.26 -2.01 17.03
N VAL A 234 -0.59 -2.70 15.94
CA VAL A 234 -1.60 -2.28 14.96
C VAL A 234 -2.58 -3.36 14.62
#